data_AF-A0A9E5NRM0-F1
#
_entry.id   AF-A0A9E5NRM0-F1
#
_cell.length_a   1.000
_cell.length_b   1.000
_cell.length_c   1.000
_cell.angle_alpha   90.00
_cell.angle_beta   90.00
_cell.angle_gamma   90.00
#
_symmetry.space_group_name_H-M   'P 1'
#
loop_
_entity.id
_entity.type
_entity.pdbx_description
1 polymer ?
#
loop_
_entity_poly.entity_id
_entity_poly.type
_entity_poly.pdbx_seq_one_letter_code
_entity_poly.pdbx_strand_id
1 'polypeptide(L)'
;MSPSAAGPRVIALRCKACRTQLPAASNDVAFRCPQCGRAWEIETGGLIERPSYFVAAPSGKRQPVLYLPYWSFTIEAEVKAAFMSDGDELGARDKAARFKRGWVAAYSIHRPTYVGEWGAAYTRINPKWEVRSGHGPRAPGATISGVDGQSIVGHYVLGDIDRKADIGDLDLDLEVGDPELWAIPCYDLGDKIRCPWTRGELPAACVDDLSEIRRALERREA
;
A
#
# COMPACT_ATOMS: atom_id res chain seq x y z
N MET A 1 -31.65 -3.99 -18.15
CA MET A 1 -30.99 -2.69 -18.39
C MET A 1 -29.57 -2.98 -18.83
N SER A 2 -29.27 -2.82 -20.13
CA SER A 2 -27.93 -3.05 -20.64
C SER A 2 -26.97 -1.99 -20.08
N PRO A 3 -25.77 -2.34 -19.60
CA PRO A 3 -24.77 -1.33 -19.26
C PRO A 3 -24.41 -0.58 -20.54
N SER A 4 -24.66 0.72 -20.55
CA SER A 4 -24.18 1.62 -21.61
C SER A 4 -22.66 1.52 -21.64
N ALA A 5 -22.10 1.06 -22.76
CA ALA A 5 -20.67 1.00 -22.97
C ALA A 5 -20.13 2.43 -23.11
N ALA A 6 -19.76 3.03 -21.98
CA ALA A 6 -19.07 4.31 -21.97
C ALA A 6 -17.72 4.13 -22.70
N GLY A 7 -17.53 4.84 -23.80
CA GLY A 7 -16.27 4.84 -24.55
C GLY A 7 -15.07 5.32 -23.72
N PRO A 8 -13.85 5.21 -24.27
CA PRO A 8 -12.64 5.63 -23.56
C PRO A 8 -12.73 7.10 -23.14
N ARG A 9 -12.33 7.40 -21.90
CA ARG A 9 -12.37 8.75 -21.32
C ARG A 9 -10.96 9.25 -21.06
N VAL A 10 -10.72 10.51 -21.41
CA VAL A 10 -9.47 11.21 -21.11
C VAL A 10 -9.67 12.08 -19.88
N ILE A 11 -8.76 11.96 -18.92
CA ILE A 11 -8.78 12.75 -17.68
C ILE A 11 -7.52 13.61 -17.62
N ALA A 12 -7.68 14.89 -17.33
CA ALA A 12 -6.54 15.77 -17.10
C ALA A 12 -5.88 15.44 -15.75
N LEU A 13 -4.62 14.97 -15.78
CA LEU A 13 -3.84 14.64 -14.58
C LEU A 13 -3.28 15.89 -13.89
N ARG A 14 -4.18 16.67 -13.28
CA ARG A 14 -3.84 17.83 -12.45
C ARG A 14 -4.47 17.67 -11.07
N CYS A 15 -3.71 18.04 -10.04
CA CYS A 15 -4.22 18.10 -8.68
C CYS A 15 -5.42 19.03 -8.62
N LYS A 16 -6.57 18.54 -8.12
CA LYS A 16 -7.77 19.37 -8.00
C LYS A 16 -7.63 20.49 -6.97
N ALA A 17 -6.72 20.35 -6.00
CA ALA A 17 -6.49 21.35 -4.95
C ALA A 17 -5.53 22.48 -5.37
N CYS A 18 -4.35 22.16 -5.93
CA CYS A 18 -3.32 23.17 -6.24
C CYS A 18 -2.96 23.28 -7.73
N ARG A 19 -3.64 22.52 -8.60
CA ARG A 19 -3.50 22.55 -10.07
C ARG A 19 -2.15 22.09 -10.64
N THR A 20 -1.18 21.77 -9.78
CA THR A 20 0.08 21.11 -10.17
C THR A 20 -0.20 19.82 -10.94
N GLN A 21 0.60 19.56 -11.97
CA GLN A 21 0.55 18.31 -12.71
C GLN A 21 0.87 17.13 -11.79
N LEU A 22 0.06 16.08 -11.87
CA LEU A 22 0.32 14.85 -11.12
C LEU A 22 1.36 14.03 -11.89
N PRO A 23 2.42 13.55 -11.21
CA PRO A 23 3.36 12.62 -11.84
C PRO A 23 2.64 11.31 -12.09
N ALA A 24 2.81 10.74 -13.29
CA ALA A 24 2.18 9.49 -13.68
C ALA A 24 3.09 8.71 -14.61
N ALA A 25 3.33 7.45 -14.29
CA ALA A 25 3.78 6.42 -15.22
C ALA A 25 2.59 5.91 -16.06
N SER A 26 2.84 5.05 -17.05
CA SER A 26 1.81 4.60 -17.99
C SER A 26 0.65 3.84 -17.36
N ASN A 27 0.89 3.20 -16.20
CA ASN A 27 -0.04 2.28 -15.55
C ASN A 27 -0.50 2.77 -14.17
N ASP A 28 -0.16 4.01 -13.80
CA ASP A 28 -0.54 4.58 -12.51
C ASP A 28 -2.05 4.89 -12.47
N VAL A 29 -2.71 4.43 -11.41
CA VAL A 29 -4.12 4.64 -11.12
C VAL A 29 -4.35 5.54 -9.91
N ALA A 30 -3.37 5.74 -9.04
CA ALA A 30 -3.42 6.77 -8.01
C ALA A 30 -2.11 7.54 -7.88
N PHE A 31 -2.20 8.76 -7.36
CA PHE A 31 -1.12 9.74 -7.42
C PHE A 31 -1.03 10.52 -6.13
N ARG A 32 0.19 10.78 -5.67
CA ARG A 32 0.45 11.76 -4.61
C ARG A 32 0.91 13.07 -5.23
N CYS A 33 0.21 14.17 -4.94
CA CYS A 33 0.58 15.47 -5.48
C CYS A 33 1.93 15.93 -4.91
N PRO A 34 2.95 16.22 -5.75
CA PRO A 34 4.28 16.60 -5.28
C PRO A 34 4.33 18.02 -4.69
N GLN A 35 3.25 18.80 -4.79
CA GLN A 35 3.20 20.19 -4.32
C GLN A 35 2.40 20.35 -3.02
N CYS A 36 1.25 19.69 -2.89
CA CYS A 36 0.42 19.81 -1.68
C CYS A 36 0.36 18.52 -0.86
N GLY A 37 0.85 17.40 -1.40
CA GLY A 37 0.86 16.10 -0.73
C GLY A 37 -0.48 15.37 -0.65
N ARG A 38 -1.56 15.93 -1.19
CA ARG A 38 -2.87 15.25 -1.31
C ARG A 38 -2.81 14.12 -2.32
N ALA A 39 -3.55 13.04 -2.09
CA ALA A 39 -3.63 11.91 -3.00
C ALA A 39 -4.90 11.94 -3.85
N TRP A 40 -4.79 11.44 -5.07
CA TRP A 40 -5.87 11.36 -6.04
C TRP A 40 -5.88 9.98 -6.68
N GLU A 41 -7.03 9.33 -6.76
CA GLU A 41 -7.21 8.05 -7.45
C GLU A 41 -8.14 8.23 -8.65
N ILE A 42 -7.87 7.52 -9.74
CA ILE A 42 -8.74 7.45 -10.91
C ILE A 42 -9.89 6.49 -10.63
N GLU A 43 -11.12 7.01 -10.66
CA GLU A 43 -12.33 6.22 -10.71
C GLU A 43 -13.17 6.58 -11.95
N THR A 44 -14.27 5.86 -12.18
CA THR A 44 -15.20 6.09 -13.30
C THR A 44 -15.65 7.55 -13.40
N GLY A 45 -15.76 8.28 -12.28
CA GLY A 45 -16.14 9.70 -12.24
C GLY A 45 -15.01 10.70 -12.51
N GLY A 46 -13.76 10.26 -12.58
CA GLY A 46 -12.57 11.10 -12.64
C GLY A 46 -11.69 10.93 -11.39
N LEU A 47 -10.89 11.96 -11.07
CA LEU A 47 -10.02 11.91 -9.89
C LEU A 47 -10.82 12.11 -8.60
N ILE A 48 -10.73 11.17 -7.68
CA ILE A 48 -11.28 11.27 -6.32
C ILE A 48 -10.16 11.50 -5.31
N GLU A 49 -10.42 12.24 -4.24
CA GLU A 49 -9.40 12.49 -3.20
C GLU A 49 -9.31 11.28 -2.27
N ARG A 50 -8.08 10.87 -1.91
CA ARG A 50 -7.82 9.86 -0.88
C ARG A 50 -7.01 10.48 0.26
N PRO A 51 -7.21 10.02 1.52
CA PRO A 51 -6.29 10.36 2.60
C PRO A 51 -4.85 10.04 2.19
N SER A 52 -3.91 10.94 2.50
CA SER A 52 -2.51 10.74 2.15
C SER A 52 -1.58 11.06 3.30
N TYR A 53 -0.66 10.12 3.52
CA TYR A 53 0.30 10.18 4.61
C TYR A 53 1.70 9.79 4.14
N PHE A 54 2.69 10.07 4.98
CA PHE A 54 4.04 9.59 4.78
C PHE A 54 4.71 9.30 6.11
N VAL A 55 5.74 8.44 6.06
CA VAL A 55 6.55 8.07 7.22
C VAL A 55 7.89 8.78 7.13
N ALA A 56 8.44 9.27 8.25
CA ALA A 56 9.78 9.82 8.24
C ALA A 56 10.82 8.74 7.92
N ALA A 57 11.83 9.06 7.10
CA ALA A 57 12.99 8.20 6.93
C ALA A 57 13.64 7.91 8.29
N PRO A 58 14.00 6.65 8.61
CA PRO A 58 14.68 6.34 9.86
C PRO A 58 16.01 7.10 9.96
N SER A 59 16.27 7.72 11.11
CA SER A 59 17.47 8.52 11.36
C SER A 59 18.73 7.66 11.36
N GLY A 60 19.87 8.26 10.96
CA GLY A 60 21.20 7.69 11.20
C GLY A 60 21.84 6.88 10.05
N LYS A 61 21.22 6.78 8.86
CA LYS A 61 21.87 6.16 7.69
C LYS A 61 22.07 7.15 6.56
N ARG A 62 23.30 7.21 6.03
CA ARG A 62 23.69 8.00 4.83
C ARG A 62 23.23 7.38 3.50
N GLN A 63 22.33 6.41 3.53
CA GLN A 63 21.88 5.74 2.31
C GLN A 63 20.83 6.60 1.60
N PRO A 64 20.85 6.68 0.25
CA PRO A 64 19.78 7.30 -0.49
C PRO A 64 18.43 6.70 -0.09
N VAL A 65 17.45 7.57 0.15
CA VAL A 65 16.10 7.16 0.54
C VAL A 65 15.16 7.35 -0.63
N LEU A 66 14.49 6.26 -0.99
CA LEU A 66 13.40 6.25 -1.94
C LEU A 66 12.07 6.08 -1.20
N TYR A 67 11.03 6.81 -1.60
CA TYR A 67 9.68 6.59 -1.07
C TYR A 67 8.84 5.79 -2.05
N LEU A 68 8.23 4.71 -1.57
CA LEU A 68 7.34 3.85 -2.34
C LEU A 68 5.89 3.98 -1.84
N PRO A 69 4.90 3.84 -2.73
CA PRO A 69 3.49 3.99 -2.39
C PRO A 69 2.93 2.69 -1.82
N TYR A 70 2.11 2.82 -0.78
CA TYR A 70 1.38 1.71 -0.16
C TYR A 70 -0.04 2.12 0.10
N TRP A 71 -0.97 1.19 -0.10
CA TRP A 71 -2.29 1.32 0.49
C TRP A 71 -2.27 0.84 1.93
N SER A 72 -2.96 1.57 2.79
CA SER A 72 -3.25 1.16 4.14
C SER A 72 -4.75 1.13 4.37
N PHE A 73 -5.19 0.16 5.16
CA PHE A 73 -6.59 -0.04 5.52
C PHE A 73 -6.71 -0.26 7.01
N THR A 74 -7.74 0.29 7.65
CA THR A 74 -8.16 -0.19 8.98
C THR A 74 -8.73 -1.59 8.85
N ILE A 75 -8.45 -2.44 9.83
CA ILE A 75 -8.91 -3.83 9.84
C ILE A 75 -9.69 -4.04 11.13
N GLU A 76 -10.90 -4.57 11.00
CA GLU A 76 -11.72 -5.05 12.10
C GLU A 76 -12.04 -6.51 11.81
N ALA A 77 -11.64 -7.40 12.72
CA ALA A 77 -11.81 -8.84 12.55
C ALA A 77 -12.51 -9.40 13.79
N GLU A 78 -13.68 -9.99 13.60
CA GLU A 78 -14.52 -10.56 14.66
C GLU A 78 -14.77 -12.04 14.38
N VAL A 79 -14.49 -12.90 15.37
CA VAL A 79 -14.85 -14.33 15.30
C VAL A 79 -16.22 -14.51 15.93
N LYS A 80 -17.23 -14.87 15.12
CA LYS A 80 -18.63 -15.02 15.54
C LYS A 80 -18.91 -16.35 16.23
N ALA A 81 -18.27 -17.43 15.77
CA ALA A 81 -18.36 -18.76 16.37
C ALA A 81 -17.13 -19.61 16.02
N ALA A 82 -16.68 -20.44 16.96
CA ALA A 82 -15.77 -21.54 16.68
C ALA A 82 -16.47 -22.88 16.98
N PHE A 83 -16.29 -23.86 16.11
CA PHE A 83 -16.82 -25.21 16.33
C PHE A 83 -15.82 -26.15 17.05
N MET A 84 -14.70 -25.61 17.55
CA MET A 84 -13.61 -26.35 18.21
C MET A 84 -13.66 -26.29 19.74
N SER A 85 -12.88 -27.16 20.41
CA SER A 85 -12.74 -27.24 21.87
C SER A 85 -12.25 -25.91 22.48
N ASP A 86 -12.79 -25.53 23.64
CA ASP A 86 -12.61 -24.26 24.39
C ASP A 86 -11.16 -23.69 24.49
N GLY A 87 -10.13 -24.51 24.25
CA GLY A 87 -8.72 -24.10 24.34
C GLY A 87 -8.17 -23.36 23.11
N ASP A 88 -8.66 -23.64 21.90
CA ASP A 88 -8.13 -23.05 20.65
C ASP A 88 -8.90 -21.79 20.18
N GLU A 89 -10.16 -21.64 20.62
CA GLU A 89 -11.03 -20.52 20.24
C GLU A 89 -10.51 -19.16 20.73
N LEU A 90 -10.03 -19.09 21.98
CA LEU A 90 -9.36 -17.90 22.52
C LEU A 90 -8.11 -17.54 21.69
N GLY A 91 -7.36 -18.54 21.23
CA GLY A 91 -6.18 -18.34 20.41
C GLY A 91 -6.49 -17.72 19.05
N ALA A 92 -7.56 -18.15 18.38
CA ALA A 92 -7.96 -17.60 17.09
C ALA A 92 -8.53 -16.18 17.20
N ARG A 93 -9.39 -15.92 18.19
CA ARG A 93 -9.92 -14.58 18.51
C ARG A 93 -8.81 -13.58 18.81
N ASP A 94 -7.88 -13.95 19.69
CA ASP A 94 -6.75 -13.09 20.04
C ASP A 94 -5.82 -12.83 18.84
N LYS A 95 -5.68 -13.80 17.92
CA LYS A 95 -4.91 -13.63 16.68
C LYS A 95 -5.61 -12.72 15.69
N ALA A 96 -6.92 -12.85 15.50
CA ALA A 96 -7.72 -11.97 14.63
C ALA A 96 -7.69 -10.51 15.13
N ALA A 97 -7.90 -10.30 16.44
CA ALA A 97 -7.93 -8.99 17.07
C ALA A 97 -6.58 -8.22 17.01
N ARG A 98 -5.48 -8.87 16.63
CA ARG A 98 -4.16 -8.23 16.47
C ARG A 98 -4.05 -7.39 15.20
N PHE A 99 -4.85 -7.66 14.18
CA PHE A 99 -4.81 -6.89 12.96
C PHE A 99 -5.65 -5.63 13.11
N LYS A 100 -4.99 -4.49 13.36
CA LYS A 100 -5.65 -3.17 13.36
C LYS A 100 -5.49 -2.43 12.04
N ARG A 101 -4.53 -2.86 11.25
CA ARG A 101 -4.12 -2.19 10.01
C ARG A 101 -3.48 -3.19 9.06
N GLY A 102 -3.93 -3.15 7.82
CA GLY A 102 -3.38 -3.94 6.74
C GLY A 102 -2.72 -3.04 5.70
N TRP A 103 -1.74 -3.60 4.99
CA TRP A 103 -0.88 -2.89 4.05
C TRP A 103 -0.77 -3.65 2.73
N VAL A 104 -0.79 -2.91 1.63
CA VAL A 104 -0.58 -3.45 0.28
C VAL A 104 0.44 -2.57 -0.43
N ALA A 105 1.47 -3.19 -1.02
CA ALA A 105 2.38 -2.48 -1.90
C ALA A 105 1.57 -1.96 -3.09
N ALA A 106 1.61 -0.66 -3.35
CA ALA A 106 0.78 -0.05 -4.38
C ALA A 106 1.53 0.14 -5.71
N TYR A 107 2.82 -0.18 -5.75
CA TYR A 107 3.67 -0.16 -6.95
C TYR A 107 3.72 -1.53 -7.62
N SER A 108 4.03 -1.55 -8.92
CA SER A 108 4.18 -2.80 -9.67
C SER A 108 5.45 -3.54 -9.25
N ILE A 109 5.30 -4.82 -8.94
CA ILE A 109 6.41 -5.74 -8.71
C ILE A 109 6.39 -6.82 -9.78
N HIS A 110 7.49 -6.96 -10.52
CA HIS A 110 7.67 -8.08 -11.43
C HIS A 110 7.90 -9.37 -10.64
N ARG A 111 7.06 -10.39 -10.88
CA ARG A 111 7.14 -11.72 -10.25
C ARG A 111 7.05 -11.70 -8.71
N PRO A 112 5.94 -11.19 -8.15
CA PRO A 112 5.77 -11.01 -6.70
C PRO A 112 5.97 -12.29 -5.89
N THR A 113 5.62 -13.45 -6.47
CA THR A 113 5.79 -14.78 -5.85
C THR A 113 7.23 -15.13 -5.49
N TYR A 114 8.23 -14.56 -6.16
CA TYR A 114 9.65 -14.87 -5.91
C TYR A 114 10.34 -13.89 -4.97
N VAL A 115 9.88 -12.65 -4.95
CA VAL A 115 10.53 -11.56 -4.20
C VAL A 115 9.81 -11.22 -2.89
N GLY A 116 8.59 -11.73 -2.74
CA GLY A 116 7.77 -11.56 -1.54
C GLY A 116 7.00 -10.25 -1.53
N GLU A 117 5.94 -10.24 -0.74
CA GLU A 117 5.01 -9.12 -0.61
C GLU A 117 5.31 -8.31 0.64
N TRP A 118 5.96 -7.16 0.48
CA TRP A 118 6.27 -6.26 1.60
C TRP A 118 5.00 -5.73 2.29
N GLY A 119 3.91 -5.56 1.54
CA GLY A 119 2.59 -5.25 2.11
C GLY A 119 2.17 -6.30 3.15
N ALA A 120 2.21 -7.59 2.79
CA ALA A 120 1.91 -8.67 3.72
C ALA A 120 2.87 -8.70 4.93
N ALA A 121 4.16 -8.39 4.72
CA ALA A 121 5.11 -8.26 5.82
C ALA A 121 4.74 -7.12 6.79
N TYR A 122 4.35 -5.95 6.27
CA TYR A 122 3.88 -4.83 7.10
C TYR A 122 2.57 -5.14 7.82
N THR A 123 1.61 -5.83 7.17
CA THR A 123 0.37 -6.30 7.82
C THR A 123 0.69 -7.16 9.04
N ARG A 124 1.67 -8.06 8.93
CA ARG A 124 2.06 -8.97 10.04
C ARG A 124 2.77 -8.28 11.19
N ILE A 125 3.72 -7.38 10.90
CA ILE A 125 4.47 -6.70 11.97
C ILE A 125 3.72 -5.50 12.56
N ASN A 126 2.68 -5.01 11.87
CA ASN A 126 1.84 -3.87 12.22
C ASN A 126 2.65 -2.69 12.79
N PRO A 127 3.51 -2.07 11.96
CA PRO A 127 4.49 -1.11 12.45
C PRO A 127 3.80 0.15 12.96
N LYS A 128 4.25 0.64 14.12
CA LYS A 128 3.78 1.91 14.68
C LYS A 128 4.64 3.05 14.14
N TRP A 129 4.09 3.81 13.20
CA TRP A 129 4.74 4.96 12.61
C TRP A 129 4.13 6.27 13.11
N GLU A 130 4.97 7.29 13.19
CA GLU A 130 4.50 8.67 13.30
C GLU A 130 3.83 9.05 11.97
N VAL A 131 2.55 9.41 12.03
CA VAL A 131 1.75 9.78 10.87
C VAL A 131 2.01 11.23 10.50
N ARG A 132 2.44 11.49 9.26
CA ARG A 132 2.64 12.85 8.73
C ARG A 132 1.84 13.09 7.46
N SER A 133 1.40 14.32 7.23
CA SER A 133 0.60 14.73 6.06
C SER A 133 1.12 16.05 5.46
N GLY A 134 0.58 16.46 4.30
CA GLY A 134 1.02 17.67 3.57
C GLY A 134 2.17 17.41 2.59
N HIS A 135 2.86 18.46 2.11
CA HIS A 135 3.84 18.43 0.99
C HIS A 135 4.69 17.14 0.96
N GLY A 136 5.35 16.81 2.07
CA GLY A 136 6.00 15.51 2.27
C GLY A 136 7.01 15.12 1.19
N PRO A 137 7.52 13.88 1.22
CA PRO A 137 8.39 13.36 0.20
C PRO A 137 7.60 13.09 -1.10
N ARG A 138 8.31 13.13 -2.23
CA ARG A 138 7.76 12.63 -3.48
C ARG A 138 7.80 11.10 -3.47
N ALA A 139 6.73 10.50 -3.97
CA ALA A 139 6.62 9.08 -4.24
C ALA A 139 6.04 8.92 -5.66
N PRO A 140 6.30 7.80 -6.36
CA PRO A 140 5.61 7.50 -7.62
C PRO A 140 4.10 7.34 -7.41
N GLY A 141 3.39 7.25 -8.52
CA GLY A 141 2.01 6.80 -8.48
C GLY A 141 1.90 5.33 -8.09
N ALA A 142 0.69 4.94 -7.73
CA ALA A 142 0.30 3.57 -7.46
C ALA A 142 -0.29 2.96 -8.72
N THR A 143 0.12 1.73 -9.04
CA THR A 143 -0.39 0.91 -10.14
C THR A 143 -1.55 0.00 -9.72
N ILE A 144 -1.76 -0.17 -8.41
CA ILE A 144 -2.89 -0.92 -7.83
C ILE A 144 -3.93 0.08 -7.32
N SER A 145 -5.21 -0.15 -7.61
CA SER A 145 -6.31 0.69 -7.11
C SER A 145 -6.54 0.46 -5.61
N GLY A 146 -7.16 1.42 -4.93
CA GLY A 146 -7.56 1.28 -3.53
C GLY A 146 -8.55 0.11 -3.34
N VAL A 147 -9.46 -0.09 -4.31
CA VAL A 147 -10.44 -1.20 -4.32
C VAL A 147 -9.75 -2.56 -4.47
N ASP A 148 -8.82 -2.68 -5.41
CA ASP A 148 -8.04 -3.92 -5.56
C ASP A 148 -7.18 -4.17 -4.32
N GLY A 149 -6.56 -3.11 -3.77
CA GLY A 149 -5.83 -3.16 -2.52
C GLY A 149 -6.67 -3.67 -1.35
N GLN A 150 -7.94 -3.28 -1.27
CA GLN A 150 -8.87 -3.73 -0.24
C GLN A 150 -9.11 -5.26 -0.32
N SER A 151 -9.24 -5.79 -1.54
CA SER A 151 -9.37 -7.23 -1.77
C SER A 151 -8.08 -7.98 -1.42
N ILE A 152 -6.92 -7.45 -1.84
CA ILE A 152 -5.60 -8.03 -1.56
C ILE A 152 -5.33 -8.08 -0.05
N VAL A 153 -5.61 -7.00 0.69
CA VAL A 153 -5.34 -6.95 2.13
C VAL A 153 -6.19 -7.94 2.91
N GLY A 154 -7.44 -8.16 2.48
CA GLY A 154 -8.30 -9.20 3.03
C GLY A 154 -7.63 -10.57 2.97
N HIS A 155 -7.09 -10.94 1.80
CA HIS A 155 -6.32 -12.18 1.64
C HIS A 155 -5.06 -12.25 2.52
N TYR A 156 -4.35 -11.13 2.71
CA TYR A 156 -3.17 -11.10 3.59
C TYR A 156 -3.53 -11.38 5.05
N VAL A 157 -4.63 -10.79 5.54
CA VAL A 157 -5.10 -11.00 6.91
C VAL A 157 -5.58 -12.43 7.09
N LEU A 158 -6.50 -12.90 6.22
CA LEU A 158 -7.03 -14.27 6.28
C LEU A 158 -5.91 -15.31 6.20
N GLY A 159 -4.99 -15.17 5.26
CA GLY A 159 -3.87 -16.09 5.09
C GLY A 159 -2.82 -16.05 6.23
N ASP A 160 -2.79 -15.01 7.05
CA ASP A 160 -1.96 -15.01 8.27
C ASP A 160 -2.68 -15.57 9.49
N ILE A 161 -4.02 -15.42 9.57
CA ILE A 161 -4.84 -16.10 10.58
C ILE A 161 -4.78 -17.62 10.34
N ASP A 162 -5.07 -18.06 9.11
CA ASP A 162 -5.04 -19.49 8.67
C ASP A 162 -3.71 -20.18 8.98
N ARG A 163 -2.59 -19.50 8.72
CA ARG A 163 -1.25 -20.04 9.03
C ARG A 163 -1.05 -20.31 10.52
N LYS A 164 -1.72 -19.56 11.39
CA LYS A 164 -1.47 -19.54 12.84
C LYS A 164 -2.55 -20.26 13.63
N ALA A 165 -3.73 -20.44 13.07
CA ALA A 165 -4.86 -21.16 13.64
C ALA A 165 -5.61 -21.80 12.48
N ASP A 166 -6.02 -23.06 12.63
CA ASP A 166 -6.89 -23.70 11.64
C ASP A 166 -8.22 -22.93 11.59
N ILE A 167 -8.48 -22.25 10.47
CA ILE A 167 -9.69 -21.43 10.29
C ILE A 167 -10.80 -22.20 9.58
N GLY A 168 -10.62 -23.48 9.27
CA GLY A 168 -11.60 -24.29 8.55
C GLY A 168 -12.98 -24.30 9.22
N ASP A 169 -13.01 -24.17 10.55
CA ASP A 169 -14.20 -24.21 11.39
C ASP A 169 -14.47 -22.89 12.14
N LEU A 170 -13.99 -21.75 11.62
CA LEU A 170 -14.24 -20.42 12.20
C LEU A 170 -15.19 -19.61 11.32
N ASP A 171 -16.24 -19.06 11.94
CA ASP A 171 -17.02 -17.99 11.34
C ASP A 171 -16.33 -16.65 11.67
N LEU A 172 -15.59 -16.11 10.70
CA LEU A 172 -14.83 -14.87 10.82
C LEU A 172 -15.46 -13.79 9.95
N ASP A 173 -15.85 -12.68 10.58
CA ASP A 173 -16.19 -11.44 9.91
C ASP A 173 -14.95 -10.55 9.81
N LEU A 174 -14.66 -10.08 8.60
CA LEU A 174 -13.50 -9.24 8.32
C LEU A 174 -13.96 -7.98 7.58
N GLU A 175 -13.97 -6.88 8.30
CA GLU A 175 -14.20 -5.56 7.72
C GLU A 175 -12.88 -4.89 7.40
N VAL A 176 -12.76 -4.43 6.15
CA VAL A 176 -11.63 -3.67 5.66
C VAL A 176 -12.12 -2.25 5.38
N GLY A 177 -11.57 -1.27 6.08
CA GLY A 177 -11.97 0.13 5.93
C GLY A 177 -11.49 0.78 4.64
N ASP A 178 -11.66 2.11 4.56
CA ASP A 178 -11.33 2.89 3.36
C ASP A 178 -9.81 2.92 3.07
N PRO A 179 -9.43 3.02 1.78
CA PRO A 179 -8.03 3.10 1.37
C PRO A 179 -7.39 4.45 1.73
N GLU A 180 -6.23 4.38 2.37
CA GLU A 180 -5.34 5.52 2.59
C GLU A 180 -4.03 5.33 1.78
N LEU A 181 -3.56 6.37 1.08
CA LEU A 181 -2.33 6.30 0.30
C LEU A 181 -1.11 6.80 1.09
N TRP A 182 -0.16 5.91 1.35
CA TRP A 182 1.04 6.16 2.14
C TRP A 182 2.30 6.19 1.29
N ALA A 183 3.18 7.15 1.55
CA ALA A 183 4.56 7.14 1.06
C ALA A 183 5.50 6.63 2.16
N ILE A 184 6.11 5.47 1.93
CA ILE A 184 6.95 4.77 2.93
C ILE A 184 8.40 4.73 2.45
N PRO A 185 9.37 5.15 3.28
CA PRO A 185 10.77 5.20 2.90
C PRO A 185 11.38 3.80 2.82
N CYS A 186 12.24 3.63 1.84
CA CYS A 186 13.08 2.47 1.58
C CYS A 186 14.51 2.94 1.29
N TYR A 187 15.50 2.11 1.60
CA TYR A 187 16.88 2.41 1.23
C TYR A 187 17.14 1.95 -0.19
N ASP A 188 17.57 2.88 -1.04
CA ASP A 188 18.06 2.55 -2.38
C ASP A 188 19.55 2.22 -2.29
N LEU A 189 19.89 0.97 -2.59
CA LEU A 189 21.25 0.43 -2.56
C LEU A 189 21.85 0.30 -3.97
N GLY A 190 21.18 0.81 -5.00
CA GLY A 190 21.59 0.72 -6.41
C GLY A 190 21.01 -0.50 -7.11
N ASP A 191 21.51 -1.69 -6.84
CA ASP A 191 21.00 -2.95 -7.44
C ASP A 191 19.81 -3.53 -6.67
N LYS A 192 19.53 -3.00 -5.48
CA LYS A 192 18.48 -3.45 -4.57
C LYS A 192 17.81 -2.30 -3.86
N ILE A 193 16.57 -2.55 -3.44
CA ILE A 193 15.83 -1.71 -2.50
C ILE A 193 15.69 -2.49 -1.20
N ARG A 194 15.96 -1.87 -0.06
CA ARG A 194 15.83 -2.51 1.25
C ARG A 194 14.76 -1.82 2.10
N CYS A 195 13.85 -2.63 2.63
CA CYS A 195 12.86 -2.18 3.61
C CYS A 195 13.56 -1.86 4.95
N PRO A 196 13.33 -0.68 5.55
CA PRO A 196 13.98 -0.34 6.82
C PRO A 196 13.51 -1.17 8.02
N TRP A 197 12.28 -1.69 8.00
CA TRP A 197 11.66 -2.39 9.13
C TRP A 197 11.74 -3.91 9.03
N THR A 198 11.46 -4.49 7.86
CA THR A 198 11.53 -5.94 7.67
C THR A 198 12.94 -6.41 7.36
N ARG A 199 13.83 -5.49 6.95
CA ARG A 199 15.16 -5.76 6.37
C ARG A 199 15.11 -6.61 5.09
N GLY A 200 13.92 -6.86 4.55
CA GLY A 200 13.74 -7.51 3.26
C GLY A 200 14.38 -6.69 2.15
N GLU A 201 14.89 -7.39 1.15
CA GLU A 201 15.50 -6.80 -0.04
C GLU A 201 14.69 -7.17 -1.26
N LEU A 202 14.46 -6.20 -2.14
CA LEU A 202 13.90 -6.39 -3.47
C LEU A 202 15.00 -6.07 -4.48
N PRO A 203 15.26 -6.93 -5.47
CA PRO A 203 16.08 -6.55 -6.61
C PRO A 203 15.47 -5.31 -7.28
N ALA A 204 16.30 -4.33 -7.61
CA ALA A 204 15.87 -3.09 -8.26
C ALA A 204 15.12 -3.37 -9.58
N ALA A 205 15.55 -4.41 -10.30
CA ALA A 205 14.94 -4.86 -11.55
C ALA A 205 13.50 -5.41 -11.40
N CYS A 206 13.04 -5.68 -10.16
CA CYS A 206 11.69 -6.16 -9.91
C CYS A 206 10.69 -5.02 -9.70
N VAL A 207 11.12 -3.77 -9.67
CA VAL A 207 10.22 -2.61 -9.56
C VAL A 207 10.19 -1.92 -10.91
N ASP A 208 9.09 -2.11 -11.65
CA ASP A 208 9.01 -1.77 -13.09
C ASP A 208 9.37 -0.30 -13.35
N ASP A 209 8.84 0.62 -12.55
CA ASP A 209 9.02 2.07 -12.75
C ASP A 209 10.21 2.66 -12.00
N LEU A 210 11.09 1.82 -11.41
CA LEU A 210 12.19 2.30 -10.57
C LEU A 210 13.15 3.24 -11.30
N SER A 211 13.39 2.99 -12.59
CA SER A 211 14.24 3.86 -13.40
C SER A 211 13.63 5.25 -13.59
N GLU A 212 12.32 5.34 -13.76
CA GLU A 212 11.61 6.61 -13.87
C GLU A 212 11.58 7.35 -12.54
N ILE A 213 11.35 6.60 -11.46
CA ILE A 213 11.40 7.07 -10.09
C ILE A 213 12.76 7.69 -9.77
N ARG A 214 13.86 6.99 -10.09
CA ARG A 214 15.24 7.49 -9.89
C ARG A 214 15.53 8.75 -10.71
N ARG A 215 15.16 8.76 -11.99
CA ARG A 215 15.32 9.94 -12.86
C ARG A 215 14.54 11.15 -12.37
N ALA A 216 13.41 10.95 -11.70
CA ALA A 216 12.63 12.03 -11.10
C ALA A 216 13.29 12.60 -9.83
N LEU A 217 14.13 11.82 -9.15
CA LEU A 217 14.95 12.26 -8.01
C LEU A 217 16.21 12.99 -8.48
N GLU A 218 16.95 12.44 -9.45
CA GLU A 218 18.22 13.00 -9.96
C GLU A 218 18.06 14.38 -10.60
N ARG A 219 16.97 14.62 -11.36
CA ARG A 219 16.65 15.93 -11.97
C ARG A 219 16.41 17.07 -10.96
N ARG A 220 16.59 16.84 -9.66
CA ARG A 220 16.44 17.83 -8.58
C ARG A 220 17.74 18.18 -7.88
N GLU A 221 18.79 17.37 -8.04
CA GLU A 221 20.12 17.66 -7.48
C GLU A 221 21.02 18.45 -8.44
N ALA A 222 20.63 18.49 -9.73
CA ALA A 222 21.24 19.31 -10.79
C ALA A 222 20.46 20.61 -11.00
#